data_AF-A0A947IZD1-F1
#
_entry.id   AF-A0A947IZD1-F1
#
_cell.length_a   1.000
_cell.length_b   1.000
_cell.length_c   1.000
_cell.angle_alpha   90.00
_cell.angle_beta   90.00
_cell.angle_gamma   90.00
#
_symmetry.space_group_name_H-M   'P 1'
#
loop_
_entity.id
_entity.type
_entity.pdbx_description
1 polymer ?
#
loop_
_entity_poly.entity_id
_entity_poly.type
_entity_poly.pdbx_seq_one_letter_code
_entity_poly.pdbx_strand_id
1 'polypeptide(L)'
;RNNKIYLSRDPDHVGQWAGIVLISGSKVNIYNNLICQNQTGIHFRGATGSTANIYNNVFAYNNLTGISVACSVEAAGSEANIYSNIFAYNSYGVSVGHPQAKAYLHYNSFQSDVLDLEGTADVVGSVSIAPNFVNTENYEIINESSFNNLGHPATQFNDKDGSRNDLGIKGGPYAK
;
A
#
# COMPACT_ATOMS: atom_id res chain seq x y z
N ARG A 1 5.56 7.07 -11.93
CA ARG A 1 5.02 8.46 -11.98
C ARG A 1 4.24 8.63 -10.70
N ASN A 2 4.46 9.69 -9.91
CA ASN A 2 3.70 9.91 -8.68
C ASN A 2 2.27 10.26 -9.03
N ASN A 3 1.39 9.25 -9.05
CA ASN A 3 -0.01 9.44 -9.34
C ASN A 3 -0.78 9.52 -8.02
N LYS A 4 -1.64 10.53 -7.90
CA LYS A 4 -2.70 10.54 -6.90
C LYS A 4 -3.88 9.77 -7.47
N ILE A 5 -4.21 8.64 -6.85
CA ILE A 5 -5.26 7.72 -7.28
C ILE A 5 -6.39 7.80 -6.25
N TYR A 6 -7.42 8.54 -6.61
CA TYR A 6 -8.67 8.63 -5.87
C TYR A 6 -9.81 8.72 -6.88
N LEU A 7 -10.96 8.17 -6.51
CA LEU A 7 -12.18 8.38 -7.25
C LEU A 7 -12.87 9.63 -6.67
N SER A 8 -13.29 10.57 -7.53
CA SER A 8 -13.89 11.84 -7.09
C SER A 8 -15.22 11.59 -6.38
N ARG A 9 -15.44 12.19 -5.21
CA ARG A 9 -16.74 12.19 -4.50
C ARG A 9 -17.84 12.78 -5.38
N ASP A 10 -18.47 11.93 -6.18
CA ASP A 10 -19.80 12.17 -6.69
C ASP A 10 -20.79 11.72 -5.59
N PRO A 11 -21.54 12.64 -4.96
CA PRO A 11 -22.46 12.32 -3.89
C PRO A 11 -23.59 11.35 -4.30
N ASP A 12 -23.84 11.18 -5.60
CA ASP A 12 -24.84 10.25 -6.13
C ASP A 12 -24.29 8.82 -6.33
N HIS A 13 -22.99 8.59 -6.09
CA HIS A 13 -22.31 7.31 -6.22
C HIS A 13 -21.64 6.87 -4.90
N VAL A 14 -22.44 6.67 -3.86
CA VAL A 14 -22.03 5.97 -2.63
C VAL A 14 -21.64 4.52 -3.00
N GLY A 15 -20.40 4.31 -3.45
CA GLY A 15 -19.96 3.00 -3.99
C GLY A 15 -18.67 3.00 -4.83
N GLN A 16 -17.74 3.93 -4.64
CA GLN A 16 -16.44 3.92 -5.32
C GLN A 16 -15.50 2.90 -4.66
N TRP A 17 -15.63 1.65 -5.11
CA TRP A 17 -15.16 0.46 -4.40
C TRP A 17 -13.64 0.34 -4.28
N ALA A 18 -12.87 0.58 -5.34
CA ALA A 18 -11.42 0.42 -5.28
C ALA A 18 -10.67 1.45 -6.13
N GLY A 19 -9.54 1.96 -5.62
CA GLY A 19 -8.66 2.86 -6.38
C GLY A 19 -7.94 2.15 -7.53
N ILE A 20 -7.45 0.93 -7.27
CA ILE A 20 -6.89 0.03 -8.29
C ILE A 20 -7.52 -1.36 -8.12
N VAL A 21 -7.96 -1.95 -9.23
CA VAL A 21 -8.45 -3.33 -9.26
C VAL A 21 -7.49 -4.21 -10.05
N LEU A 22 -7.05 -5.31 -9.45
CA LEU A 22 -6.32 -6.37 -10.12
C LEU A 22 -7.30 -7.48 -10.49
N ILE A 23 -7.19 -7.97 -11.72
CA ILE A 23 -8.00 -9.06 -12.27
C ILE A 23 -7.13 -10.30 -12.52
N SER A 24 -7.74 -11.46 -12.78
CA SER A 24 -7.05 -12.74 -12.97
C SER A 24 -5.81 -12.66 -13.88
N GLY A 25 -4.71 -13.26 -13.41
CA GLY A 25 -3.44 -13.31 -14.14
C GLY A 25 -2.64 -12.00 -14.20
N SER A 26 -3.04 -10.96 -13.47
CA SER A 26 -2.31 -9.69 -13.44
C SER A 26 -0.90 -9.88 -12.86
N LYS A 27 0.10 -9.27 -13.50
CA LYS A 27 1.50 -9.22 -13.00
C LYS A 27 1.99 -7.79 -13.04
N VAL A 28 1.91 -7.09 -11.91
CA VAL A 28 2.07 -5.63 -11.87
C VAL A 28 3.04 -5.14 -10.80
N ASN A 29 3.69 -4.01 -11.07
CA ASN A 29 4.46 -3.25 -10.10
C ASN A 29 3.71 -1.94 -9.84
N ILE A 30 3.32 -1.68 -8.60
CA ILE A 30 2.58 -0.49 -8.18
C ILE A 30 3.46 0.25 -7.17
N TYR A 31 3.98 1.41 -7.56
CA TYR A 31 4.93 2.13 -6.72
C TYR A 31 4.86 3.64 -6.83
N ASN A 32 5.28 4.32 -5.75
CA ASN A 32 5.29 5.77 -5.65
C ASN A 32 3.93 6.41 -5.93
N ASN A 33 2.80 5.82 -5.48
CA ASN A 33 1.47 6.40 -5.61
C ASN A 33 0.92 6.86 -4.26
N LEU A 34 0.09 7.91 -4.28
CA LEU A 34 -0.83 8.22 -3.20
C LEU A 34 -2.19 7.62 -3.53
N ILE A 35 -2.64 6.65 -2.75
CA ILE A 35 -3.91 5.93 -2.95
C ILE A 35 -4.81 6.26 -1.76
N CYS A 36 -5.74 7.19 -1.95
CA CYS A 36 -6.49 7.76 -0.84
C CYS A 36 -7.98 7.97 -1.13
N GLN A 37 -8.77 8.03 -0.05
CA GLN A 37 -10.21 8.35 -0.10
C GLN A 37 -11.05 7.39 -0.94
N ASN A 38 -10.60 6.15 -1.14
CA ASN A 38 -11.39 5.08 -1.77
C ASN A 38 -12.10 4.23 -0.70
N GLN A 39 -13.02 3.33 -1.08
CA GLN A 39 -13.43 2.29 -0.13
C GLN A 39 -12.27 1.32 0.13
N THR A 40 -11.67 0.77 -0.93
CA THR A 40 -10.45 -0.04 -0.88
C THR A 40 -9.36 0.64 -1.70
N GLY A 41 -8.10 0.69 -1.24
CA GLY A 41 -7.02 1.27 -2.06
C GLY A 41 -6.69 0.39 -3.27
N ILE A 42 -6.22 -0.83 -3.02
CA ILE A 42 -5.96 -1.86 -4.03
C ILE A 42 -6.80 -3.10 -3.75
N HIS A 43 -7.50 -3.61 -4.76
CA HIS A 43 -8.37 -4.78 -4.64
C HIS A 43 -8.02 -5.87 -5.65
N PHE A 44 -7.65 -7.06 -5.16
CA PHE A 44 -7.51 -8.29 -5.95
C PHE A 44 -8.89 -8.97 -6.14
N ARG A 45 -9.70 -8.45 -7.06
CA ARG A 45 -11.06 -8.96 -7.31
C ARG A 45 -11.04 -10.07 -8.36
N GLY A 46 -11.42 -11.29 -7.96
CA GLY A 46 -11.41 -12.44 -8.88
C GLY A 46 -10.04 -12.62 -9.54
N ALA A 47 -8.99 -12.34 -8.77
CA ALA A 47 -7.63 -12.15 -9.28
C ALA A 47 -6.81 -13.44 -9.27
N THR A 48 -7.41 -14.60 -9.56
CA THR A 48 -6.74 -15.91 -9.54
C THR A 48 -5.35 -15.85 -10.20
N GLY A 49 -4.34 -16.34 -9.49
CA GLY A 49 -2.95 -16.40 -9.96
C GLY A 49 -2.30 -15.04 -10.26
N SER A 50 -2.82 -13.94 -9.69
CA SER A 50 -2.21 -12.61 -9.86
C SER A 50 -1.05 -12.40 -8.90
N THR A 51 -0.02 -11.71 -9.37
CA THR A 51 1.11 -11.28 -8.54
C THR A 51 1.31 -9.78 -8.62
N ALA A 52 1.53 -9.14 -7.47
CA ALA A 52 1.82 -7.72 -7.43
C ALA A 52 3.00 -7.41 -6.52
N ASN A 53 3.89 -6.53 -6.98
CA ASN A 53 4.86 -5.86 -6.11
C ASN A 53 4.34 -4.45 -5.83
N ILE A 54 4.04 -4.16 -4.56
CA ILE A 54 3.41 -2.93 -4.12
C ILE A 54 4.37 -2.26 -3.16
N TYR A 55 4.99 -1.16 -3.59
CA TYR A 55 6.04 -0.55 -2.79
C TYR A 55 6.16 0.96 -2.87
N ASN A 56 6.64 1.59 -1.80
CA ASN A 56 6.79 3.04 -1.74
C ASN A 56 5.50 3.80 -2.07
N ASN A 57 4.33 3.27 -1.69
CA ASN A 57 3.06 3.98 -1.81
C ASN A 57 2.61 4.53 -0.45
N VAL A 58 1.68 5.47 -0.48
CA VAL A 58 0.91 5.91 0.70
C VAL A 58 -0.54 5.53 0.50
N PHE A 59 -1.11 4.79 1.45
CA PHE A 59 -2.51 4.41 1.54
C PHE A 59 -3.17 5.21 2.66
N ALA A 60 -3.94 6.23 2.31
CA ALA A 60 -4.46 7.18 3.29
C ALA A 60 -5.98 7.32 3.23
N TYR A 61 -6.67 7.26 4.37
CA TYR A 61 -8.12 7.52 4.45
C TYR A 61 -8.96 6.65 3.49
N ASN A 62 -8.56 5.41 3.22
CA ASN A 62 -9.44 4.48 2.54
C ASN A 62 -10.45 3.93 3.56
N ASN A 63 -11.74 4.04 3.26
CA ASN A 63 -12.81 3.82 4.23
C ASN A 63 -12.81 2.40 4.81
N LEU A 64 -12.46 1.40 4.00
CA LEU A 64 -12.35 0.00 4.40
C LEU A 64 -10.90 -0.44 4.51
N THR A 65 -10.19 -0.66 3.40
CA THR A 65 -8.86 -1.29 3.45
C THR A 65 -7.85 -0.57 2.55
N GLY A 66 -6.60 -0.43 2.99
CA GLY A 66 -5.50 -0.01 2.11
C GLY A 66 -5.29 -0.99 0.95
N ILE A 67 -5.04 -2.27 1.26
CA ILE A 67 -4.94 -3.36 0.29
C ILE A 67 -5.80 -4.55 0.71
N SER A 68 -6.74 -4.96 -0.14
CA SER A 68 -7.48 -6.22 0.01
C SER A 68 -6.98 -7.26 -0.98
N VAL A 69 -6.33 -8.30 -0.45
CA VAL A 69 -5.90 -9.47 -1.21
C VAL A 69 -6.98 -10.55 -1.10
N ALA A 70 -7.66 -10.80 -2.21
CA ALA A 70 -8.54 -11.94 -2.40
C ALA A 70 -9.69 -12.04 -1.38
N CYS A 71 -10.65 -11.11 -1.39
CA CYS A 71 -11.84 -11.20 -0.52
C CYS A 71 -12.94 -12.15 -1.06
N SER A 72 -12.65 -12.96 -2.08
CA SER A 72 -13.62 -13.87 -2.72
C SER A 72 -12.96 -15.19 -3.13
N VAL A 73 -13.78 -16.23 -3.31
CA VAL A 73 -13.36 -17.59 -3.73
C VAL A 73 -12.61 -17.61 -5.07
N GLU A 74 -12.72 -16.56 -5.88
CA GLU A 74 -12.15 -16.45 -7.22
C GLU A 74 -10.74 -15.85 -7.27
N ALA A 75 -10.09 -15.68 -6.12
CA ALA A 75 -8.74 -15.10 -6.04
C ALA A 75 -7.69 -16.08 -5.48
N ALA A 76 -7.95 -17.38 -5.62
CA ALA A 76 -7.02 -18.45 -5.28
C ALA A 76 -5.64 -18.24 -5.91
N GLY A 77 -4.58 -18.47 -5.12
CA GLY A 77 -3.19 -18.37 -5.59
C GLY A 77 -2.71 -16.94 -5.93
N SER A 78 -3.43 -15.90 -5.49
CA SER A 78 -2.94 -14.52 -5.61
C SER A 78 -1.85 -14.23 -4.59
N GLU A 79 -0.81 -13.51 -4.98
CA GLU A 79 0.30 -13.13 -4.11
C GLU A 79 0.60 -11.63 -4.20
N ALA A 80 0.74 -10.98 -3.05
CA ALA A 80 1.13 -9.58 -2.94
C ALA A 80 2.43 -9.44 -2.14
N ASN A 81 3.47 -8.90 -2.76
CA ASN A 81 4.69 -8.48 -2.07
C ASN A 81 4.54 -6.99 -1.73
N ILE A 82 4.42 -6.67 -0.45
CA ILE A 82 4.04 -5.34 0.04
C ILE A 82 5.19 -4.81 0.89
N TYR A 83 5.90 -3.78 0.42
CA TYR A 83 7.05 -3.28 1.17
C TYR A 83 7.29 -1.78 1.04
N SER A 84 7.85 -1.16 2.08
CA SER A 84 8.17 0.27 2.08
C SER A 84 6.96 1.21 1.88
N ASN A 85 5.73 0.74 2.16
CA ASN A 85 4.53 1.56 2.08
C ASN A 85 4.19 2.20 3.43
N ILE A 86 3.37 3.25 3.39
CA ILE A 86 2.74 3.85 4.58
C ILE A 86 1.24 3.62 4.48
N PHE A 87 0.65 3.01 5.50
CA PHE A 87 -0.79 2.86 5.71
C PHE A 87 -1.20 3.80 6.83
N ALA A 88 -2.11 4.72 6.54
CA ALA A 88 -2.53 5.73 7.48
C ALA A 88 -4.04 5.97 7.44
N TYR A 89 -4.70 5.91 8.61
CA TYR A 89 -6.11 6.29 8.77
C TYR A 89 -7.10 5.46 7.91
N ASN A 90 -6.83 4.17 7.70
CA ASN A 90 -7.77 3.24 7.07
C ASN A 90 -8.54 2.44 8.14
N SER A 91 -9.61 1.71 7.78
CA SER A 91 -10.16 0.74 8.75
C SER A 91 -9.23 -0.47 8.87
N TYR A 92 -8.67 -0.93 7.75
CA TYR A 92 -7.68 -1.99 7.69
C TYR A 92 -6.46 -1.53 6.88
N GLY A 93 -5.23 -1.78 7.34
CA GLY A 93 -4.04 -1.56 6.52
C GLY A 93 -4.00 -2.54 5.35
N VAL A 94 -3.89 -3.83 5.68
CA VAL A 94 -3.96 -4.94 4.70
C VAL A 94 -4.91 -6.04 5.21
N SER A 95 -5.82 -6.50 4.34
CA SER A 95 -6.70 -7.64 4.61
C SER A 95 -6.47 -8.74 3.57
N VAL A 96 -6.29 -9.97 4.03
CA VAL A 96 -6.19 -11.18 3.20
C VAL A 96 -7.38 -12.08 3.49
N GLY A 97 -8.32 -12.14 2.54
CA GLY A 97 -9.61 -12.81 2.76
C GLY A 97 -9.68 -14.29 2.37
N HIS A 98 -8.73 -14.78 1.54
CA HIS A 98 -8.77 -16.14 0.99
C HIS A 98 -7.60 -16.99 1.50
N PRO A 99 -7.83 -18.23 1.98
CA PRO A 99 -6.77 -19.07 2.57
C PRO A 99 -5.59 -19.41 1.65
N GLN A 100 -5.81 -19.41 0.34
CA GLN A 100 -4.77 -19.67 -0.66
C GLN A 100 -4.11 -18.39 -1.21
N ALA A 101 -4.56 -17.21 -0.78
CA ALA A 101 -3.90 -15.96 -1.12
C ALA A 101 -2.81 -15.65 -0.10
N LYS A 102 -1.77 -14.96 -0.54
CA LYS A 102 -0.64 -14.60 0.33
C LYS A 102 -0.33 -13.12 0.21
N ALA A 103 -0.02 -12.52 1.35
CA ALA A 103 0.58 -11.20 1.42
C ALA A 103 1.86 -11.30 2.23
N TYR A 104 2.97 -10.84 1.66
CA TYR A 104 4.28 -10.77 2.29
C TYR A 104 4.57 -9.30 2.61
N LEU A 105 4.61 -8.93 3.89
CA LEU A 105 4.70 -7.54 4.32
C LEU A 105 6.05 -7.24 4.96
N HIS A 106 6.88 -6.45 4.28
CA HIS A 106 8.22 -6.11 4.78
C HIS A 106 8.44 -4.60 4.84
N TYR A 107 8.91 -4.09 5.97
CA TYR A 107 9.32 -2.69 6.11
C TYR A 107 8.20 -1.71 5.72
N ASN A 108 6.96 -1.96 6.14
CA ASN A 108 5.87 -1.00 5.96
C ASN A 108 5.69 -0.15 7.24
N SER A 109 4.86 0.87 7.16
CA SER A 109 4.36 1.57 8.33
C SER A 109 2.85 1.50 8.39
N PHE A 110 2.31 1.20 9.57
CA PHE A 110 0.88 1.24 9.86
C PHE A 110 0.63 2.29 10.93
N GLN A 111 -0.28 3.22 10.67
CA GLN A 111 -0.54 4.34 11.56
C GLN A 111 -2.01 4.68 11.64
N SER A 112 -2.56 4.54 12.85
CA SER A 112 -3.95 4.91 13.12
C SER A 112 -4.96 4.25 12.17
N ASP A 113 -4.63 3.06 11.68
CA ASP A 113 -5.62 2.16 11.13
C ASP A 113 -6.47 1.59 12.28
N VAL A 114 -7.73 1.22 12.05
CA VAL A 114 -8.54 0.54 13.09
C VAL A 114 -7.94 -0.83 13.41
N LEU A 115 -7.47 -1.54 12.39
CA LEU A 115 -6.67 -2.75 12.49
C LEU A 115 -5.59 -2.76 11.42
N ASP A 116 -4.32 -2.90 11.80
CA ASP A 116 -3.22 -2.89 10.82
C ASP A 116 -3.38 -4.03 9.80
N LEU A 117 -3.72 -5.24 10.29
CA LEU A 117 -3.72 -6.48 9.50
C LEU A 117 -4.89 -7.41 9.82
N GLU A 118 -5.46 -8.00 8.78
CA GLU A 118 -6.45 -9.07 8.87
C GLU A 118 -6.06 -10.24 7.96
N GLY A 119 -6.18 -11.48 8.46
CA GLY A 119 -5.92 -12.69 7.65
C GLY A 119 -4.45 -12.92 7.28
N THR A 120 -3.53 -12.11 7.80
CA THR A 120 -2.08 -12.27 7.67
C THR A 120 -1.37 -11.80 8.96
N ALA A 121 -0.18 -12.32 9.21
CA ALA A 121 0.62 -11.97 10.40
C ALA A 121 2.12 -11.82 10.09
N ASP A 122 2.55 -12.02 8.83
CA ASP A 122 3.96 -11.91 8.47
C ASP A 122 4.33 -10.45 8.23
N VAL A 123 5.07 -9.87 9.18
CA VAL A 123 5.41 -8.45 9.23
C VAL A 123 6.88 -8.29 9.62
N VAL A 124 7.78 -8.34 8.64
CA VAL A 124 9.21 -8.21 8.90
C VAL A 124 9.63 -6.75 8.82
N GLY A 125 10.20 -6.22 9.91
CA GLY A 125 10.82 -4.89 9.91
C GLY A 125 9.87 -3.70 9.69
N SER A 126 8.55 -3.92 9.77
CA SER A 126 7.58 -2.82 9.73
C SER A 126 7.55 -2.05 11.04
N VAL A 127 7.11 -0.80 10.97
CA VAL A 127 7.20 0.16 12.08
C VAL A 127 5.84 0.82 12.35
N SER A 128 5.51 1.01 13.63
CA SER A 128 4.31 1.73 14.08
C SER A 128 4.68 3.11 14.63
N ILE A 129 5.40 3.89 13.82
CA ILE A 129 5.76 5.29 14.13
C ILE A 129 4.86 6.22 13.31
N ALA A 130 4.56 7.40 13.84
CA ALA A 130 3.73 8.36 13.12
C ALA A 130 4.52 9.04 11.99
N PRO A 131 3.99 9.08 10.76
CA PRO A 131 4.61 9.84 9.68
C PRO A 131 4.45 11.34 9.92
N ASN A 132 5.56 12.06 9.91
CA ASN A 132 5.55 13.52 9.85
C ASN A 132 5.32 13.95 8.41
N PHE A 133 4.06 14.10 8.00
CA PHE A 133 3.72 14.60 6.67
C PHE A 133 3.86 16.13 6.60
N VAL A 134 4.37 16.63 5.48
CA VAL A 134 4.43 18.07 5.15
C VAL A 134 3.01 18.66 5.17
N ASN A 135 2.06 17.94 4.58
CA ASN A 135 0.64 18.25 4.57
C ASN A 135 -0.20 16.99 4.30
N THR A 136 -1.52 17.11 4.52
CA THR A 136 -2.50 16.05 4.25
C THR A 136 -3.03 16.04 2.82
N GLU A 137 -2.54 16.90 1.93
CA GLU A 137 -2.97 16.91 0.53
C GLU A 137 -2.20 15.87 -0.30
N ASN A 138 -0.89 15.79 -0.08
CA ASN A 138 0.03 14.96 -0.85
C ASN A 138 0.71 13.88 0.00
N TYR A 139 0.60 13.92 1.33
CA TYR A 139 1.21 12.94 2.24
C TYR A 139 2.70 12.70 1.98
N GLU A 140 3.39 13.75 1.57
CA GLU A 140 4.84 13.72 1.46
C GLU A 140 5.44 13.79 2.86
N ILE A 141 6.42 12.95 3.15
CA ILE A 141 7.17 13.02 4.41
C ILE A 141 8.09 14.26 4.41
N ILE A 142 8.28 14.87 5.58
CA ILE A 142 9.27 15.95 5.76
C ILE A 142 10.69 15.39 5.64
N ASN A 143 11.66 16.26 5.30
CA ASN A 143 13.05 15.85 5.10
C ASN A 143 13.72 15.30 6.37
N GLU A 144 13.26 15.67 7.57
CA GLU A 144 13.77 15.17 8.85
C GLU A 144 12.90 14.06 9.44
N SER A 145 12.08 13.42 8.61
CA SER A 145 11.17 12.36 9.04
C SER A 145 11.95 11.17 9.57
N SER A 146 11.42 10.54 10.62
CA SER A 146 11.88 9.23 11.10
C SER A 146 11.71 8.12 10.06
N PHE A 147 11.02 8.39 8.95
CA PHE A 147 10.73 7.45 7.87
C PHE A 147 11.86 7.39 6.84
N ASN A 148 12.87 8.25 6.99
CA ASN A 148 14.01 8.26 6.09
C ASN A 148 14.86 7.00 6.28
N ASN A 149 15.30 6.39 5.18
CA ASN A 149 16.13 5.18 5.19
C ASN A 149 15.54 3.97 5.96
N LEU A 150 14.21 3.88 6.08
CA LEU A 150 13.53 2.79 6.79
C LEU A 150 12.90 1.72 5.88
N GLY A 151 12.98 1.87 4.56
CA GLY A 151 12.38 0.97 3.58
C GLY A 151 13.09 -0.38 3.45
N HIS A 152 13.11 -0.98 2.27
CA HIS A 152 13.70 -2.30 2.07
C HIS A 152 15.24 -2.22 2.02
N PRO A 153 16.01 -3.05 2.75
CA PRO A 153 17.47 -2.94 2.85
C PRO A 153 18.24 -3.43 1.61
N ALA A 154 17.54 -4.03 0.65
CA ALA A 154 18.16 -4.57 -0.55
C ALA A 154 18.44 -3.47 -1.57
N THR A 155 19.64 -3.51 -2.16
CA THR A 155 20.21 -2.40 -2.95
C THR A 155 19.39 -2.03 -4.19
N GLN A 156 18.59 -2.94 -4.75
CA GLN A 156 17.69 -2.63 -5.87
C GLN A 156 16.56 -1.66 -5.50
N PHE A 157 16.33 -1.44 -4.20
CA PHE A 157 15.34 -0.48 -3.71
C PHE A 157 15.95 0.81 -3.20
N ASN A 158 17.26 0.98 -3.26
CA ASN A 158 17.91 2.19 -2.76
C ASN A 158 17.42 3.45 -3.48
N ASP A 159 17.46 4.57 -2.77
CA ASP A 159 17.25 5.89 -3.34
C ASP A 159 18.34 6.23 -4.36
N LYS A 160 18.13 7.29 -5.14
CA LYS A 160 19.06 7.68 -6.23
C LYS A 160 20.45 8.06 -5.76
N ASP A 161 20.58 8.50 -4.50
CA ASP A 161 21.86 8.81 -3.87
C ASP A 161 22.57 7.54 -3.32
N GLY A 162 21.92 6.37 -3.44
CA GLY A 162 22.44 5.09 -3.00
C GLY A 162 22.11 4.73 -1.56
N SER A 163 21.41 5.59 -0.81
CA SER A 163 20.95 5.28 0.54
C SER A 163 19.80 4.26 0.52
N ARG A 164 19.48 3.67 1.67
CA ARG A 164 18.30 2.79 1.79
C ARG A 164 17.06 3.62 1.51
N ASN A 165 16.06 3.08 0.82
CA ASN A 165 14.87 3.89 0.52
C ASN A 165 14.15 4.40 1.76
N ASP A 166 13.62 5.60 1.63
CA ASP A 166 12.58 6.11 2.51
C ASP A 166 11.29 5.29 2.40
N LEU A 167 10.43 5.39 3.41
CA LEU A 167 9.06 4.87 3.30
C LEU A 167 8.16 5.82 2.49
N GLY A 168 7.20 5.24 1.79
CA GLY A 168 6.17 6.01 1.08
C GLY A 168 6.66 6.63 -0.25
N ILE A 169 5.90 7.63 -0.71
CA ILE A 169 5.88 8.10 -2.11
C ILE A 169 7.20 8.66 -2.65
N LYS A 170 8.11 9.08 -1.77
CA LYS A 170 9.41 9.66 -2.15
C LYS A 170 10.59 8.71 -1.96
N GLY A 171 10.37 7.48 -1.49
CA GLY A 171 11.42 6.50 -1.41
C GLY A 171 11.54 5.65 -2.68
N GLY A 172 12.71 5.06 -2.87
CA GLY A 172 13.02 4.10 -3.91
C GLY A 172 13.70 4.72 -5.14
N PRO A 173 14.21 3.87 -6.04
CA PRO A 173 14.99 4.30 -7.20
C PRO A 173 14.18 5.12 -8.21
N TYR A 174 12.84 5.05 -8.12
CA TYR A 174 11.91 5.72 -9.04
C TYR A 174 11.28 6.98 -8.45
N ALA A 175 11.64 7.35 -7.22
CA ALA A 175 11.23 8.60 -6.61
C ALA A 175 11.74 9.82 -7.39
N LYS A 176 11.05 10.95 -7.25
CA LYS A 176 11.42 12.23 -7.86
C LYS A 176 11.67 13.27 -6.80
#